data_AF-A0A6V7XL36-F1
#
_entry.id   AF-A0A6V7XL36-F1
#
_cell.length_a   1.000
_cell.length_b   1.000
_cell.length_c   1.000
_cell.angle_alpha   90.00
_cell.angle_beta   90.00
_cell.angle_gamma   90.00
#
_symmetry.space_group_name_H-M   'P 1'
#
loop_
_entity.id
_entity.type
_entity.pdbx_description
1 polymer ?
#
loop_
_entity_poly.entity_id
_entity_poly.type
_entity_poly.pdbx_seq_one_letter_code
_entity_poly.pdbx_strand_id
1 'polypeptide(L)' 'MEVCEIYMASNIDAINFGKRCNFAELYHLPKLEKACFDYFSVNRNTFILTKEWNKFKTDNKDFVIRLLEGKTNF' A
#
# COMPACT_ATOMS: atom_id res chain seq x y z
N MET A 1 11.24 -10.09 12.48
CA MET A 1 10.40 -9.61 11.36
C MET A 1 9.59 -8.38 11.76
N GLU A 2 9.05 -8.33 12.99
CA GLU A 2 8.24 -7.21 13.52
C GLU A 2 8.93 -5.82 13.44
N VAL A 3 10.22 -5.71 13.77
CA VAL A 3 10.95 -4.43 13.67
C VAL A 3 10.99 -3.89 12.24
N CYS A 4 11.19 -4.77 11.25
CA CYS A 4 11.19 -4.38 9.85
C CYS A 4 9.79 -3.95 9.41
N GLU A 5 8.76 -4.70 9.78
CA GLU A 5 7.37 -4.37 9.47
C GLU A 5 6.98 -2.99 10.02
N ILE A 6 7.28 -2.72 11.30
CA ILE A 6 7.00 -1.43 11.95
C ILE A 6 7.75 -0.29 11.26
N TYR A 7 9.04 -0.48 10.99
CA TYR A 7 9.83 0.54 10.31
C TYR A 7 9.25 0.87 8.93
N MET A 8 8.93 -0.15 8.14
CA MET A 8 8.32 0.02 6.82
C MET A 8 6.95 0.71 6.88
N ALA A 9 6.13 0.38 7.88
CA ALA A 9 4.82 0.98 8.09
C ALA A 9 4.90 2.47 8.48
N SER A 10 5.93 2.87 9.24
CA SER A 10 6.09 4.24 9.72
C SER A 10 6.56 5.25 8.67
N ASN A 11 7.03 4.81 7.50
CA ASN A 11 7.66 5.69 6.50
C ASN A 11 7.15 5.48 5.08
N ILE A 12 5.86 5.17 4.93
CA ILE A 12 5.23 5.03 3.61
C ILE A 12 5.11 6.40 2.93
N ASP A 13 5.56 6.46 1.68
CA ASP A 13 5.42 7.62 0.79
C ASP A 13 5.03 7.17 -0.62
N ALA A 14 4.80 8.13 -1.53
CA ALA A 14 4.37 7.81 -2.89
C ALA A 14 5.39 6.96 -3.66
N ILE A 15 6.69 7.19 -3.42
CA ILE A 15 7.79 6.53 -4.14
C ILE A 15 7.90 5.07 -3.71
N ASN A 16 7.71 4.79 -2.42
CA ASN A 16 7.89 3.47 -1.84
C ASN A 16 6.58 2.68 -1.69
N PHE A 17 5.41 3.32 -1.78
CA PHE A 17 4.07 2.75 -1.61
C PHE A 17 3.92 1.38 -2.27
N GLY A 18 4.17 1.30 -3.59
CA GLY A 18 3.96 0.05 -4.32
C GLY A 18 4.85 -1.09 -3.82
N LYS A 19 6.10 -0.81 -3.45
CA LYS A 19 6.98 -1.83 -2.87
C LYS A 19 6.49 -2.29 -1.49
N ARG A 20 5.94 -1.36 -0.68
CA ARG A 20 5.41 -1.68 0.65
C ARG A 20 4.16 -2.55 0.56
N CYS A 21 3.22 -2.22 -0.33
CA CYS A 21 2.05 -3.07 -0.60
C CYS A 21 2.48 -4.48 -1.00
N ASN A 22 3.44 -4.60 -1.92
CA ASN A 22 3.89 -5.88 -2.42
C ASN A 22 4.59 -6.72 -1.35
N PHE A 23 5.38 -6.09 -0.47
CA PHE A 23 5.95 -6.79 0.68
C PHE A 23 4.89 -7.23 1.67
N ALA A 24 3.85 -6.43 1.87
CA ALA A 24 2.78 -6.79 2.77
C ALA A 24 2.02 -8.03 2.28
N GLU A 25 1.73 -8.09 0.98
CA GLU A 25 1.07 -9.24 0.35
C GLU A 25 1.98 -10.47 0.31
N LEU A 26 3.23 -10.33 -0.17
CA LEU A 26 4.15 -11.45 -0.35
C LEU A 26 4.58 -12.12 0.96
N TYR A 27 4.76 -11.33 2.02
CA TYR A 27 5.23 -11.81 3.32
C TYR A 27 4.14 -11.88 4.39
N HIS A 28 2.87 -11.65 4.03
CA HIS A 28 1.73 -11.64 4.94
C HIS A 28 1.96 -10.75 6.18
N LEU A 29 2.26 -9.47 5.94
CA LEU A 29 2.58 -8.48 6.98
C LEU A 29 1.37 -7.57 7.26
N PRO A 30 0.47 -7.93 8.20
CA PRO A 30 -0.81 -7.25 8.36
C PRO A 30 -0.69 -5.79 8.82
N LYS A 31 0.33 -5.44 9.64
CA LYS A 31 0.52 -4.05 10.07
C LYS A 31 1.00 -3.18 8.90
N LEU A 32 1.85 -3.74 8.04
CA LEU A 32 2.31 -3.04 6.84
C LEU A 32 1.19 -2.87 5.82
N GLU A 33 0.38 -3.91 5.62
CA GLU A 33 -0.76 -3.84 4.70
C GLU A 33 -1.76 -2.79 5.19
N LYS A 34 -2.10 -2.78 6.49
CA LYS A 34 -2.93 -1.73 7.10
C LYS A 34 -2.36 -0.33 6.87
N ALA A 35 -1.06 -0.15 7.07
CA ALA A 35 -0.41 1.14 6.83
C ALA A 35 -0.49 1.58 5.35
N CYS A 36 -0.43 0.64 4.41
CA CYS A 36 -0.64 0.95 2.99
C CYS A 36 -2.07 1.44 2.72
N PHE A 37 -3.07 0.78 3.30
CA PHE A 37 -4.47 1.23 3.21
C PHE A 37 -4.66 2.61 3.84
N ASP A 38 -4.10 2.85 5.03
CA ASP A 38 -4.18 4.14 5.72
C ASP A 38 -3.53 5.25 4.89
N TYR A 39 -2.32 5.01 4.35
CA TYR A 39 -1.65 5.96 3.45
C TYR A 39 -2.51 6.29 2.23
N PHE A 40 -3.06 5.26 1.56
CA PHE A 40 -3.89 5.47 0.39
C PHE A 40 -5.16 6.26 0.74
N SER A 41 -5.84 5.91 1.82
CA SER A 41 -7.07 6.56 2.26
C SER A 41 -6.86 8.06 2.52
N VAL A 42 -5.80 8.40 3.27
CA VAL A 42 -5.45 9.79 3.59
C VAL A 42 -5.04 10.59 2.36
N ASN A 43 -4.29 9.98 1.44
CA ASN A 43 -3.71 10.67 0.29
C ASN A 43 -4.46 10.44 -1.02
N ARG A 44 -5.64 9.79 -1.00
CA ARG A 44 -6.31 9.27 -2.20
C ARG A 44 -6.40 10.30 -3.32
N ASN A 45 -6.94 11.47 -3.01
CA ASN A 45 -7.26 12.49 -4.02
C ASN A 45 -6.03 13.05 -4.73
N THR A 46 -4.87 13.08 -4.06
CA THR A 46 -3.62 13.56 -4.63
C THR A 46 -2.79 12.42 -5.23
N PHE A 47 -2.74 11.28 -4.54
CA PHE A 47 -1.94 10.13 -4.94
C PHE A 47 -2.43 9.50 -6.25
N ILE A 48 -3.75 9.46 -6.50
CA ILE A 48 -4.29 8.88 -7.74
C ILE A 48 -3.87 9.63 -9.02
N LEU A 49 -3.35 10.85 -8.89
CA LEU A 49 -2.88 11.68 -10.00
C LEU A 49 -1.38 11.48 -10.28
N THR A 50 -0.68 10.70 -9.46
CA THR A 50 0.77 10.51 -9.54
C THR A 50 1.18 9.44 -10.57
N LYS A 51 2.41 9.53 -11.08
CA LYS A 51 2.99 8.49 -11.94
C LYS A 51 3.21 7.18 -11.17
N GLU A 52 3.48 7.27 -9.88
CA GLU A 52 3.66 6.15 -8.97
C GLU A 52 2.39 5.31 -8.87
N TRP A 53 1.23 5.96 -8.71
CA TRP A 53 -0.06 5.28 -8.74
C TRP A 53 -0.35 4.64 -10.09
N ASN A 54 -0.05 5.32 -11.21
CA ASN A 54 -0.26 4.76 -12.54
C ASN A 54 0.58 3.50 -12.78
N LYS A 55 1.83 3.50 -12.31
CA LYS A 55 2.67 2.29 -12.32
C LYS A 55 2.08 1.20 -11.41
N PHE A 56 1.78 1.53 -10.16
CA PHE A 56 1.23 0.58 -9.19
C PHE A 56 -0.03 -0.12 -9.71
N LYS A 57 -0.97 0.63 -10.30
CA LYS A 57 -2.21 0.08 -10.87
C LYS A 57 -1.99 -0.95 -11.97
N THR A 58 -0.97 -0.73 -12.79
CA THR A 58 -0.65 -1.60 -13.92
C THR A 58 -0.13 -2.94 -13.44
N ASP A 59 0.71 -2.90 -12.39
CA ASP A 59 1.42 -4.05 -11.87
C ASP A 59 0.60 -4.86 -10.85
N ASN A 60 -0.41 -4.26 -10.18
CA ASN A 60 -1.08 -4.85 -9.02
C ASN A 60 -2.62 -4.76 -9.08
N LYS A 61 -3.24 -5.22 -10.19
CA LYS A 61 -4.67 -5.04 -10.48
C LYS A 61 -5.61 -5.50 -9.36
N ASP A 62 -5.41 -6.70 -8.82
CA ASP A 62 -6.30 -7.26 -7.79
C ASP A 62 -6.19 -6.49 -6.47
N PHE A 63 -4.98 -6.09 -6.10
CA PHE A 63 -4.74 -5.27 -4.91
C PHE A 63 -5.43 -3.90 -5.04
N VAL A 64 -5.34 -3.28 -6.22
CA VAL A 64 -5.98 -2.00 -6.51
C VAL A 64 -7.50 -2.09 -6.35
N ILE A 65 -8.12 -3.18 -6.79
CA ILE A 65 -9.56 -3.40 -6.60
C ILE A 65 -9.88 -3.40 -5.10
N ARG A 66 -9.15 -4.19 -4.28
CA ARG A 66 -9.36 -4.22 -2.82
C ARG A 66 -9.17 -2.85 -2.18
N LEU A 67 -8.13 -2.12 -2.59
CA LEU A 67 -7.80 -0.79 -2.11
C LEU A 67 -8.89 0.24 -2.44
N LEU A 68 -9.46 0.18 -3.65
CA LEU A 68 -10.52 1.09 -4.10
C LEU A 68 -11.89 0.75 -3.49
N GLU A 69 -12.19 -0.52 -3.28
CA GLU A 69 -13.39 -1.00 -2.61
C GLU A 69 -13.35 -0.80 -1.09
N GLY A 70 -12.18 -0.46 -0.53
CA GLY A 70 -11.98 -0.34 0.92
C GLY A 70 -12.13 -1.67 1.65
N LYS A 71 -11.93 -2.79 0.97
CA LYS A 71 -12.00 -4.14 1.57
C LYS A 71 -10.63 -4.54 2.08
N THR A 72 -10.51 -4.68 3.39
CA THR A 72 -9.32 -5.16 4.08
C THR A 72 -9.59 -6.52 4.72
N ASN A 73 -8.67 -7.48 4.55
CA ASN A 73 -8.75 -8.82 5.14
C ASN A 73 -7.86 -8.95 6.40
N PHE A 74 -7.85 -7.94 7.26
CA PHE A 74 -7.10 -7.99 8.54
C PHE A 74 -7.86 -8.73 9.61
#